data_AF-A0A420J8M3-F1
#
_entry.id   AF-A0A420J8M3-F1
#
_cell.length_a   1.000
_cell.length_b   1.000
_cell.length_c   1.000
_cell.angle_alpha   90.00
_cell.angle_beta   90.00
_cell.angle_gamma   90.00
#
_symmetry.space_group_name_H-M   'P 1'
#
loop_
_entity.id
_entity.type
_entity.pdbx_description
1 polymer ?
#
loop_
_entity_poly.entity_id
_entity_poly.type
_entity_poly.pdbx_seq_one_letter_code
_entity_poly.pdbx_strand_id
1 'polypeptide(L)' 'MKVKILKWNAVATWRWDINDDDVCGICQVHFEGTCPTCKYPGDECSLHFVKLIHRSIALPSG' A
#
# COMPACT_ATOMS: atom_id res chain seq x y z
N MET A 1 10.79 35.06 -21.61
CA MET A 1 11.73 34.99 -20.47
C MET A 1 11.84 33.53 -20.05
N LYS A 2 13.05 32.99 -19.83
CA LYS A 2 13.29 31.54 -19.59
C LYS A 2 13.92 31.37 -18.21
N VAL A 3 13.17 30.79 -17.27
CA VAL A 3 13.63 30.58 -15.88
C VAL A 3 14.27 29.19 -15.77
N LYS A 4 15.40 29.08 -15.06
CA LYS A 4 16.08 27.80 -14.79
C LYS A 4 15.87 27.41 -13.33
N ILE A 5 15.38 26.19 -13.11
CA ILE A 5 15.30 25.60 -11.76
C ILE A 5 16.72 25.15 -11.39
N LEU A 6 17.26 25.70 -10.30
CA LEU A 6 18.63 25.41 -9.85
C LEU A 6 18.72 24.17 -8.96
N LYS A 7 17.66 23.88 -8.18
CA LYS A 7 17.59 22.74 -7.28
C LYS A 7 16.13 22.39 -6.99
N TRP A 8 15.83 21.10 -6.94
CA TRP A 8 14.52 20.55 -6.60
C TRP A 8 14.69 19.42 -5.59
N ASN A 9 13.98 19.48 -4.46
CA ASN A 9 13.89 18.38 -3.50
C ASN A 9 12.44 17.89 -3.49
N ALA A 10 12.17 16.75 -4.14
CA ALA A 10 10.83 16.18 -4.21
C ALA A 10 10.60 15.25 -3.01
N VAL A 11 9.36 15.22 -2.53
CA VAL A 11 8.87 14.21 -1.59
C VAL A 11 7.71 13.49 -2.26
N ALA A 12 7.61 12.18 -2.05
CA ALA A 12 6.52 11.37 -2.55
C ALA A 12 5.99 10.48 -1.42
N THR A 13 4.69 10.24 -1.45
CA THR A 13 4.02 9.20 -0.66
C THR A 13 3.61 8.09 -1.62
N TRP A 14 3.77 6.84 -1.20
CA TRP A 14 3.26 5.71 -1.96
C TRP A 14 1.75 5.57 -1.72
N ARG A 15 1.05 5.01 -2.71
CA ARG A 15 -0.38 4.66 -2.67
C ARG A 15 -0.59 3.40 -3.51
N TRP A 16 -1.61 2.62 -3.19
CA TRP A 16 -2.01 1.49 -4.01
C TRP A 16 -2.69 1.96 -5.30
N ASP A 17 -2.39 1.31 -6.42
CA ASP A 17 -3.07 1.53 -7.70
C ASP A 17 -4.33 0.64 -7.78
N ILE A 18 -5.33 0.98 -6.96
CA ILE A 18 -6.61 0.28 -6.82
C ILE A 18 -7.72 1.31 -6.56
N ASN A 19 -9.00 0.93 -6.65
CA ASN A 19 -10.07 1.85 -6.27
C ASN A 19 -10.08 2.04 -4.75
N ASP A 20 -10.44 3.23 -4.28
CA ASP A 20 -10.47 3.55 -2.84
C ASP A 20 -11.48 2.68 -2.06
N ASP A 21 -12.51 2.18 -2.75
CA ASP A 21 -13.52 1.27 -2.22
C ASP A 21 -13.08 -0.20 -2.21
N ASP A 22 -11.92 -0.53 -2.82
CA ASP A 22 -11.39 -1.88 -2.81
C ASP A 22 -10.84 -2.25 -1.42
N VAL A 23 -11.29 -3.38 -0.90
CA VAL A 23 -10.82 -3.95 0.38
C VAL A 23 -10.04 -5.24 0.14
N CYS A 24 -9.21 -5.61 1.12
CA CYS A 24 -8.51 -6.88 1.12
C CYS A 24 -9.52 -8.04 1.14
N GLY A 25 -9.40 -8.98 0.20
CA GLY A 25 -10.33 -10.11 0.10
C GLY A 25 -10.34 -11.05 1.31
N ILE A 26 -9.30 -11.02 2.16
CA ILE A 26 -9.18 -11.87 3.36
C ILE A 26 -9.69 -11.16 4.60
N CYS A 27 -9.07 -10.03 4.95
CA CYS A 27 -9.39 -9.32 6.19
C CYS A 27 -10.50 -8.27 6.03
N GLN A 28 -10.94 -7.98 4.81
CA GLN A 28 -12.00 -7.01 4.50
C GLN A 28 -11.71 -5.58 5.01
N VAL A 29 -10.43 -5.23 5.13
CA VAL A 29 -9.95 -3.89 5.54
C VAL A 29 -9.38 -3.16 4.31
N HIS A 30 -9.42 -1.82 4.33
CA HIS A 30 -8.77 -0.96 3.34
C HIS A 30 -7.26 -1.15 3.30
N PHE A 31 -6.68 -1.07 2.11
CA PHE A 31 -5.24 -1.29 1.88
C PHE A 31 -4.33 -0.19 2.44
N GLU A 32 -4.90 0.96 2.78
CA GLU A 32 -4.20 2.05 3.47
C GLU A 32 -4.07 1.81 4.98
N GLY A 33 -4.76 0.79 5.52
CA GLY A 33 -4.68 0.36 6.91
C GLY A 33 -3.95 -0.97 7.08
N THR A 34 -3.69 -1.32 8.34
CA THR A 34 -3.18 -2.65 8.70
C THR A 34 -4.31 -3.66 8.77
N CYS A 35 -3.97 -4.96 8.68
CA CYS A 35 -4.95 -5.99 9.00
C CYS A 35 -5.37 -5.90 10.50
N PRO A 36 -6.53 -6.44 10.90
CA PRO A 36 -7.07 -6.31 12.26
C PRO A 36 -6.15 -6.85 13.37
N THR A 37 -5.21 -7.72 13.02
CA THR A 37 -4.25 -8.33 13.94
C THR A 37 -3.01 -7.48 14.16
N CYS A 38 -2.64 -6.64 13.20
CA CYS A 38 -1.39 -5.87 13.23
C CYS A 38 -1.66 -4.44 13.66
N LYS A 39 -0.89 -3.96 14.65
CA LYS A 39 -1.03 -2.59 15.16
C LYS A 39 -0.33 -1.55 14.29
N TYR A 40 0.77 -1.92 13.65
CA TYR A 40 1.57 -1.03 12.80
C TYR A 40 1.83 -1.68 11.44
N PRO A 41 1.84 -0.89 10.35
CA PRO A 41 2.22 -1.40 9.03
C PRO A 41 3.73 -1.68 9.00
N GLY A 42 4.13 -2.78 8.35
CA GLY A 42 5.53 -3.19 8.28
C GLY A 42 5.68 -4.70 8.15
N ASP A 43 6.83 -5.23 8.59
CA ASP A 43 7.19 -6.64 8.47
C ASP A 43 6.19 -7.58 9.15
N GLU A 44 5.50 -7.12 10.21
CA GLU A 44 4.45 -7.88 10.90
C GLU A 44 3.21 -8.12 10.03
N CYS A 45 3.01 -7.34 8.98
CA CYS A 45 1.90 -7.46 8.04
C CYS A 45 2.40 -7.45 6.60
N SER A 46 3.05 -8.55 6.19
CA SER A 46 3.57 -8.70 4.84
C SER A 46 2.46 -8.78 3.81
N LEU A 47 2.73 -8.20 2.64
CA LEU A 47 1.84 -8.27 1.49
C LEU A 47 2.20 -9.46 0.64
N HIS A 48 1.23 -10.34 0.42
CA HIS A 48 1.37 -11.50 -0.43
C HIS A 48 0.62 -11.26 -1.74
N PHE A 49 1.27 -11.57 -2.85
CA PHE A 49 0.67 -11.51 -4.18
C PHE A 49 0.20 -12.92 -4.55
N VAL A 50 -1.11 -13.12 -4.66
CA VAL A 50 -1.66 -14.37 -5.17
C VAL A 50 -1.80 -14.27 -6.68
N LYS A 51 -1.09 -15.12 -7.42
CA LYS A 51 -1.00 -15.06 -8.89
C LYS A 51 -2.32 -15.39 -9.63
N LEU A 52 -3.33 -15.92 -8.95
CA LEU A 52 -4.57 -16.41 -9.58
C LEU A 52 -5.68 -15.36 -9.73
N ILE A 53 -5.57 -14.24 -9.01
CA ILE A 53 -6.46 -13.09 -9.10
C ILE A 53 -5.56 -11.87 -8.91
N HIS A 54 -5.64 -10.86 -9.76
CA HIS A 54 -4.75 -9.68 -9.78
C HIS A 54 -4.76 -8.80 -8.49
N ARG A 55 -5.00 -9.36 -7.30
CA ARG A 55 -5.19 -8.62 -6.04
C ARG A 55 -4.09 -8.95 -5.03
N SER A 56 -3.45 -7.90 -4.54
CA SER A 56 -2.56 -7.93 -3.38
C SER A 56 -3.35 -8.28 -2.12
N ILE A 57 -2.71 -8.95 -1.15
CA ILE A 57 -3.33 -9.40 0.09
C ILE A 57 -2.42 -9.04 1.26
N ALA A 58 -2.96 -8.45 2.33
CA ALA A 58 -2.25 -8.26 3.59
C ALA A 58 -2.47 -9.47 4.50
N LEU A 59 -1.37 -10.11 4.96
CA LEU A 59 -1.42 -11.21 5.91
C LEU A 59 -0.47 -10.95 7.10
N PRO A 60 -0.81 -11.41 8.29
CA PRO A 60 0.14 -11.45 9.40
C PRO A 60 1.24 -12.48 9.10
N SER A 61 2.50 -12.11 9.32
CA SER A 61 3.61 -13.06 9.30
C SER A 61 3.53 -13.95 10.54
N GLY A 62 3.35 -15.26 10.34
CA GLY A 62 3.46 -16.27 11.40
C GLY A 62 4.91 -16.58 11.75
#